data_AF-A0A139JZ97-F1
#
_entry.id   AF-A0A139JZ97-F1
#
_cell.length_a   1.000
_cell.length_b   1.000
_cell.length_c   1.000
_cell.angle_alpha   90.00
_cell.angle_beta   90.00
_cell.angle_gamma   90.00
#
_symmetry.space_group_name_H-M   'P 1'
#
loop_
_entity.id
_entity.type
_entity.pdbx_description
1 polymer ?
#
loop_
_entity_poly.entity_id
_entity_poly.type
_entity_poly.pdbx_seq_one_letter_code
_entity_poly.pdbx_strand_id
1 'polypeptide(L)'
;MSIQFDIAKQIIAETCPNRKLKLENIRLFADIIQPKKYQKGDIILNEGDICNCLFYIEKGFIRQHYLRHDKDVIEHGKSSVSCPLKPSDSAPLKHSTMPP
;
A
#
# COMPACT_ATOMS: atom_id res chain seq x y z
N MET A 1 -4.61 23.49 6.06
CA MET A 1 -4.72 22.11 6.56
C MET A 1 -3.72 21.26 5.78
N SER A 2 -2.94 20.43 6.47
CA SER A 2 -1.88 19.63 5.83
C SER A 2 -2.49 18.47 5.03
N ILE A 3 -2.08 18.31 3.77
CA ILE A 3 -2.54 17.22 2.88
C ILE A 3 -2.39 15.84 3.53
N GLN A 4 -1.32 15.62 4.30
CA GLN A 4 -1.08 14.36 5.01
C GLN A 4 -2.13 14.06 6.08
N PHE A 5 -2.73 15.08 6.69
CA PHE A 5 -3.78 14.90 7.70
C PHE A 5 -5.09 14.40 7.09
N ASP A 6 -5.42 14.88 5.88
CA ASP A 6 -6.59 14.39 5.15
C ASP A 6 -6.38 12.96 4.64
N ILE A 7 -5.17 12.64 4.17
CA ILE A 7 -4.77 11.26 3.81
C ILE A 7 -4.86 10.34 5.03
N ALA A 8 -4.31 10.75 6.18
CA ALA A 8 -4.36 9.98 7.43
C ALA A 8 -5.80 9.64 7.84
N LYS A 9 -6.71 10.62 7.75
CA LYS A 9 -8.14 10.40 8.01
C LYS A 9 -8.75 9.39 7.05
N GLN A 10 -8.44 9.49 5.76
CA GLN A 10 -8.95 8.56 4.76
C GLN A 10 -8.48 7.12 5.05
N ILE A 11 -7.19 6.93 5.32
CA ILE A 11 -6.62 5.62 5.67
C ILE A 11 -7.34 5.01 6.88
N ILE A 12 -7.58 5.81 7.92
CA ILE A 12 -8.26 5.35 9.13
C ILE A 12 -9.72 4.97 8.83
N ALA A 13 -10.42 5.77 8.04
CA ALA A 13 -11.81 5.51 7.67
C ALA A 13 -11.95 4.21 6.87
N GLU A 14 -11.01 3.93 5.96
CA GLU A 14 -11.01 2.70 5.15
C GLU A 14 -10.59 1.46 5.94
N THR A 15 -9.58 1.59 6.81
CA THR A 15 -8.99 0.44 7.53
C THR A 15 -9.74 0.10 8.82
N CYS A 16 -10.34 1.09 9.48
CA CYS A 16 -10.94 0.95 10.80
C CYS A 16 -12.32 1.64 10.88
N PRO A 17 -13.31 1.20 10.08
CA PRO A 17 -14.61 1.88 9.99
C PRO A 17 -15.37 1.93 11.32
N ASN A 18 -15.14 0.95 12.20
CA ASN A 18 -15.83 0.83 13.48
C ASN A 18 -15.08 1.46 14.66
N ARG A 19 -13.89 2.05 14.46
CA ARG A 19 -13.05 2.56 15.54
C ARG A 19 -12.68 4.02 15.30
N LYS A 20 -13.06 4.88 16.24
CA LYS A 20 -12.68 6.30 16.22
C LYS A 20 -11.35 6.49 16.96
N LEU A 21 -10.35 7.00 16.24
CA LEU A 21 -9.09 7.45 16.83
C LEU A 21 -9.25 8.88 17.35
N LYS A 22 -8.55 9.20 18.44
CA LYS A 22 -8.48 10.57 18.98
C LYS A 22 -7.76 11.48 17.99
N LEU A 23 -8.12 12.77 17.98
CA LEU A 23 -7.54 13.77 17.07
C LEU A 23 -6.01 13.87 17.18
N GLU A 24 -5.47 13.76 18.39
CA GLU A 24 -4.03 13.76 18.67
C GLU A 24 -3.31 12.61 17.95
N ASN A 25 -3.88 11.41 17.97
CA ASN A 25 -3.30 10.24 17.30
C ASN A 25 -3.35 10.37 15.78
N ILE A 26 -4.40 11.00 15.24
CA ILE A 26 -4.52 11.26 13.79
C ILE A 26 -3.43 12.24 13.35
N ARG A 27 -3.11 13.25 14.18
CA ARG A 27 -2.02 14.19 13.89
C ARG A 27 -0.67 13.49 13.92
N LEU A 28 -0.40 12.70 14.97
CA LEU A 28 0.82 11.89 15.05
C LEU A 28 0.95 10.93 13.87
N PHE A 29 -0.15 10.32 13.44
CA PHE A 29 -0.14 9.44 12.28
C PHE A 29 0.13 10.19 10.99
N ALA A 30 -0.47 11.37 10.80
CA ALA A 30 -0.20 12.23 9.65
C ALA A 30 1.28 12.58 9.55
N ASP A 31 1.94 12.90 10.67
CA ASP A 31 3.37 13.26 10.70
C ASP A 31 4.31 12.09 10.34
N ILE A 32 3.86 10.85 10.52
CA ILE A 32 4.61 9.63 10.16
C ILE A 32 4.47 9.33 8.65
N ILE A 33 3.38 9.76 8.01
CA ILE A 33 3.10 9.45 6.61
C ILE A 33 4.03 10.26 5.71
N GLN A 34 4.85 9.55 4.92
CA GLN A 34 5.74 10.17 3.94
C GLN A 34 5.25 9.90 2.51
N PRO A 35 5.00 10.94 1.70
CA PRO A 35 4.61 10.77 0.31
C PRO A 35 5.79 10.23 -0.50
N LYS A 36 5.57 9.13 -1.23
CA LYS A 36 6.56 8.52 -2.11
C LYS A 36 5.99 8.36 -3.50
N LYS A 37 6.73 8.83 -4.50
CA LYS A 37 6.35 8.76 -5.91
C LYS A 37 7.12 7.62 -6.57
N TYR A 38 6.42 6.87 -7.42
CA TYR A 38 6.98 5.80 -8.24
C TYR A 38 6.62 6.05 -9.70
N GLN A 39 7.54 5.70 -10.60
CA GLN A 39 7.32 5.73 -12.03
C GLN A 39 6.81 4.37 -12.54
N LYS A 40 6.29 4.36 -13.76
CA LYS A 40 5.85 3.12 -14.41
C LYS A 40 7.06 2.19 -14.58
N GLY A 41 6.92 0.93 -14.16
CA GLY A 41 7.99 -0.06 -14.21
C GLY A 41 8.84 -0.13 -12.94
N ASP A 42 8.68 0.81 -12.00
CA ASP A 42 9.35 0.72 -10.70
C ASP A 42 8.85 -0.51 -9.93
N ILE A 43 9.80 -1.20 -9.30
CA ILE A 43 9.52 -2.30 -8.38
C ILE A 43 9.54 -1.73 -6.97
N ILE A 44 8.43 -1.86 -6.26
CA ILE A 44 8.28 -1.30 -4.90
C ILE A 44 8.94 -2.21 -3.86
N LEU A 45 8.82 -3.53 -4.06
CA LEU A 45 9.38 -4.56 -3.20
C LEU A 45 9.61 -5.82 -4.05
N ASN A 46 10.77 -6.47 -3.93
CA ASN A 46 11.00 -7.76 -4.58
C ASN A 46 10.60 -8.93 -3.67
N GLU A 47 10.44 -10.10 -4.29
CA GLU A 47 10.34 -11.35 -3.57
C GLU A 47 11.57 -11.60 -2.69
N GLY A 48 11.36 -12.05 -1.45
CA GLY A 48 12.42 -12.27 -0.48
C GLY A 48 12.97 -11.01 0.21
N ASP A 49 12.61 -9.81 -0.24
CA ASP A 49 13.03 -8.56 0.42
C ASP A 49 12.29 -8.34 1.73
N ILE A 50 13.02 -7.86 2.75
CA ILE A 50 12.43 -7.45 4.02
C ILE A 50 11.68 -6.13 3.83
N CYS A 51 10.37 -6.14 4.04
CA CYS A 51 9.54 -4.94 3.99
C CYS A 51 9.55 -4.21 5.34
N ASN A 52 10.20 -3.04 5.40
CA ASN A 52 10.30 -2.23 6.62
C ASN A 52 9.20 -1.17 6.78
N CYS A 53 8.36 -0.97 5.75
CA CYS A 53 7.38 0.11 5.70
C CYS A 53 6.02 -0.37 5.20
N LEU A 54 4.96 0.28 5.68
CA LEU A 54 3.61 0.13 5.14
C LEU A 54 3.38 1.15 4.02
N PHE A 55 2.81 0.72 2.90
CA PHE A 55 2.52 1.60 1.77
C PHE A 55 1.02 1.82 1.63
N TYR A 56 0.62 3.04 1.31
CA TYR A 56 -0.76 3.36 0.97
C TYR A 56 -0.81 4.00 -0.42
N ILE A 57 -1.66 3.48 -1.30
CA ILE A 57 -1.79 3.99 -2.66
C ILE A 57 -2.81 5.14 -2.63
N GLU A 58 -2.32 6.36 -2.71
CA GLU A 58 -3.18 7.52 -2.88
C GLU A 58 -3.73 7.61 -4.32
N LYS A 59 -2.85 7.38 -5.32
CA LYS A 59 -3.18 7.46 -6.74
C LYS A 59 -2.34 6.44 -7.53
N GLY A 60 -2.95 5.84 -8.55
CA GLY A 60 -2.29 4.87 -9.44
C GLY A 60 -2.77 3.43 -9.22
N PHE A 61 -2.03 2.49 -9.79
CA PHE A 61 -2.35 1.06 -9.74
C PHE A 61 -1.08 0.25 -9.58
N ILE A 62 -1.11 -0.75 -8.71
CA ILE A 62 -0.02 -1.71 -8.60
C ILE A 62 -0.46 -3.08 -9.10
N ARG A 63 0.51 -3.83 -9.60
CA ARG A 63 0.39 -5.21 -10.04
C ARG A 63 1.19 -6.06 -9.07
N GLN A 64 0.50 -6.90 -8.33
CA GLN A 64 1.15 -7.88 -7.49
C GLN A 64 1.37 -9.14 -8.32
N HIS A 65 2.62 -9.57 -8.38
CA HIS A 65 2.97 -10.91 -8.82
C HIS A 65 3.13 -11.73 -7.57
N TYR A 66 2.43 -12.85 -7.42
CA TYR A 66 2.71 -13.82 -6.37
C TYR A 66 2.57 -15.26 -6.85
N LEU A 67 3.35 -16.15 -6.25
CA LEU A 67 3.24 -17.59 -6.46
C LEU A 67 2.13 -18.15 -5.57
N ARG A 68 1.14 -18.81 -6.18
CA ARG A 68 0.18 -19.66 -5.45
C ARG A 68 0.20 -21.05 -6.04
N HIS A 69 0.53 -22.05 -5.23
CA HIS A 69 0.60 -23.46 -5.63
C HIS A 69 1.50 -23.67 -6.87
N ASP A 70 2.71 -23.11 -6.86
CA ASP A 70 3.69 -23.16 -7.95
C ASP A 70 3.20 -22.59 -9.29
N LYS A 71 2.15 -21.76 -9.26
CA LYS A 71 1.64 -21.02 -10.41
C LYS A 71 1.77 -19.53 -10.17
N ASP A 72 2.27 -18.83 -11.19
CA ASP A 72 2.33 -17.37 -11.21
C ASP A 72 0.92 -16.79 -11.28
N VAL A 73 0.53 -16.03 -10.25
CA VAL A 73 -0.70 -15.27 -10.21
C VAL A 73 -0.38 -13.79 -10.28
N ILE A 74 -1.16 -13.10 -11.11
CA ILE A 74 -1.08 -11.65 -11.28
C ILE A 74 -2.40 -11.06 -10.80
N GLU A 75 -2.34 -10.24 -9.76
CA GLU A 75 -3.50 -9.47 -9.30
C GLU A 75 -3.29 -7.99 -9.57
N HIS A 76 -4.36 -7.34 -10.06
CA HIS A 76 -4.41 -5.90 -10.30
C HIS A 76 -5.23 -5.26 -9.19
N GLY A 77 -4.59 -4.43 -8.36
CA GLY A 77 -5.22 -3.80 -7.21
C GLY A 77 -5.07 -2.29 -7.22
N LYS A 78 -6.18 -1.59 -6.89
CA LYS A 78 -6.11 -0.27 -6.25
C LYS A 78 -5.92 -0.39 -4.73
N SER A 79 -5.95 -1.62 -4.20
CA SER A 79 -6.07 -1.91 -2.77
C SER A 79 -4.98 -1.18 -2.01
N SER A 80 -5.43 -0.34 -1.08
CA SER A 80 -4.65 0.19 0.02
C SER A 80 -3.80 -0.93 0.56
N VAL A 81 -2.49 -0.85 0.33
CA VAL A 81 -1.53 -1.90 0.68
C VAL A 81 -1.27 -1.82 2.17
N SER A 82 -2.31 -2.00 2.99
CA SER A 82 -2.11 -2.71 4.24
C SER A 82 -1.83 -4.16 3.86
N CYS A 83 -0.65 -4.43 3.30
CA CYS A 83 -0.15 -5.78 3.23
C CYS A 83 0.48 -6.11 4.58
N PRO A 84 -0.19 -6.85 5.48
CA PRO A 84 0.51 -7.95 6.08
C PRO A 84 0.69 -8.96 4.93
N LEU A 85 1.83 -8.91 4.23
CA LEU A 85 2.23 -10.06 3.42
C LEU A 85 2.18 -11.24 4.40
N LYS A 86 1.28 -12.20 4.16
CA LYS A 86 1.37 -13.47 4.87
C LYS A 86 2.79 -13.98 4.61
N PRO A 87 3.52 -14.45 5.64
CA PRO A 87 4.93 -14.83 5.50
C PRO A 87 5.23 -15.85 4.40
N SER A 88 4.20 -16.52 3.85
CA SER A 88 4.33 -17.51 2.78
C SER A 88 4.29 -16.96 1.36
N ASP A 89 3.82 -15.72 1.13
CA ASP A 89 3.48 -15.22 -0.20
C ASP A 89 4.24 -13.91 -0.53
N SER A 90 5.54 -13.86 -0.19
CA SER A 90 6.40 -12.72 -0.53
C SER A 90 6.64 -12.69 -2.02
N ALA A 91 6.13 -11.69 -2.73
CA ALA A 91 6.31 -11.65 -4.17
C ALA A 91 6.25 -10.22 -4.75
N PRO A 92 6.76 -9.99 -5.97
CA PRO A 92 7.11 -8.65 -6.43
C PRO A 92 5.88 -7.77 -6.71
N LEU A 93 5.86 -6.58 -6.12
CA LEU A 93 4.86 -5.53 -6.44
C LEU A 93 5.42 -4.63 -7.55
N LYS A 94 4.94 -4.83 -8.79
CA LYS A 94 5.31 -4.04 -9.98
C LYS A 94 4.21 -3.02 -10.30
N HIS A 95 4.50 -1.76 -10.60
CA HIS A 95 3.46 -0.83 -11.07
C HIS A 95 3.21 -1.01 -12.58
N SER A 96 2.05 -1.53 -13.00
CA SER A 96 1.70 -1.71 -14.43
C SER A 96 0.32 -1.16 -14.75
N THR A 97 0.27 -0.07 -15.52
CA THR A 97 -0.97 0.45 -16.12
C THR A 97 -1.32 -0.35 -17.37
N MET A 98 -2.54 -0.89 -17.47
CA MET A 98 -3.07 -1.42 -18.74
C MET A 98 -3.22 -0.29 -19.77
N PRO A 99 -3.05 -0.56 -21.08
CA PRO A 99 -3.40 0.39 -22.11
C PRO A 99 -4.93 0.59 -22.19
N PRO A 100 -5.40 1.72 -22.75
CA PRO A 100 -6.82 2.07 -22.86
C PRO A 100 -7.64 1.09 -23.71
#